data_AF-A0A956TYH0-F1
#
_entry.id   AF-A0A956TYH0-F1
#
_cell.length_a   1.000
_cell.length_b   1.000
_cell.length_c   1.000
_cell.angle_alpha   90.00
_cell.angle_beta   90.00
_cell.angle_gamma   90.00
#
_symmetry.space_group_name_H-M   'P 1'
#
loop_
_entity.id
_entity.type
_entity.pdbx_description
1 polymer ?
#
loop_
_entity_poly.entity_id
_entity_poly.type
_entity_poly.pdbx_seq_one_letter_code
_entity_poly.pdbx_strand_id
1 'polypeptide(L)'
;MRLRILNLFLLTAFIFSLAIPLVSEAYTVNQAQESFAAEVKSLPNVIQASWQSPLDLWVYADGVDEAEAKSIAEQVVILAQTNLGQSLCVHVHNGDYNPLATKCWSSL
;
A
#
# COMPACT_ATOMS: atom_id res chain seq x y z
N MET A 1 -54.89 13.69 -10.76
CA MET A 1 -54.02 12.50 -10.63
C MET A 1 -52.85 12.47 -11.62
N ARG A 2 -53.01 12.90 -12.89
CA ARG A 2 -51.95 12.79 -13.91
C ARG A 2 -50.71 13.69 -13.69
N LEU A 3 -50.85 14.86 -13.04
CA LEU A 3 -49.71 15.77 -12.77
C LEU A 3 -48.74 15.27 -11.69
N ARG A 4 -49.19 14.42 -10.74
CA ARG A 4 -48.34 13.93 -9.65
C ARG A 4 -47.37 12.83 -10.10
N ILE A 5 -47.73 12.11 -11.16
CA ILE A 5 -46.93 11.00 -11.70
C ILE A 5 -45.73 11.56 -12.49
N LEU A 6 -45.93 12.66 -13.23
CA LEU A 6 -44.86 13.28 -14.03
C LEU A 6 -43.74 13.86 -13.16
N ASN A 7 -44.08 14.48 -12.02
CA ASN A 7 -43.09 14.98 -11.06
C ASN A 7 -42.30 13.88 -10.36
N LEU A 8 -42.89 12.69 -10.18
CA LEU A 8 -42.20 11.56 -9.54
C LEU A 8 -41.12 10.96 -10.47
N PHE A 9 -41.39 10.91 -11.77
CA PHE A 9 -40.44 10.43 -12.78
C PHE A 9 -39.25 11.37 -13.01
N LEU A 10 -39.46 12.69 -12.92
CA LEU A 10 -38.38 13.66 -13.03
C LEU A 10 -37.46 13.65 -11.80
N LEU A 11 -38.00 13.41 -10.60
CA LEU A 11 -37.20 13.34 -9.38
C LEU A 11 -36.31 12.08 -9.35
N THR A 12 -36.79 10.93 -9.84
CA THR A 12 -35.99 9.69 -9.89
C THR A 12 -34.88 9.74 -10.93
N ALA A 13 -35.08 10.42 -12.06
CA ALA A 13 -34.05 10.62 -13.07
C ALA A 13 -32.91 11.56 -12.60
N PHE A 14 -33.20 12.50 -11.69
CA PHE A 14 -32.21 13.42 -11.15
C PHE A 14 -31.32 12.79 -10.06
N ILE A 15 -31.84 11.80 -9.32
CA ILE A 15 -31.05 11.09 -8.29
C ILE A 15 -30.08 10.08 -8.93
N PHE A 16 -30.43 9.48 -10.07
CA PHE A 16 -29.58 8.50 -10.75
C PHE A 16 -28.38 9.10 -11.49
N SER A 17 -28.41 10.39 -11.83
CA SER A 17 -27.32 11.06 -12.54
C SER A 17 -26.18 11.55 -11.62
N LEU A 18 -26.32 11.42 -10.30
CA LEU A 18 -25.29 11.74 -9.31
C LEU A 18 -24.46 10.52 -8.86
N ALA A 19 -24.80 9.32 -9.32
CA ALA A 19 -24.01 8.11 -9.07
C ALA A 19 -22.90 7.96 -10.12
N ILE A 20 -21.99 8.94 -10.21
CA ILE A 20 -20.70 8.70 -10.87
C ILE A 20 -19.95 7.74 -9.93
N PRO A 21 -19.60 6.52 -10.34
CA PRO A 21 -18.68 5.72 -9.53
C PRO A 21 -17.39 6.52 -9.43
N LEU A 22 -17.02 6.90 -8.21
CA LEU A 22 -15.68 7.40 -7.92
C LEU A 22 -14.74 6.25 -8.30
N VAL A 23 -14.18 6.29 -9.51
CA VAL A 23 -13.10 5.39 -9.88
C VAL A 23 -11.91 5.85 -9.07
N SER A 24 -11.77 5.29 -7.87
CA SER A 24 -10.49 5.30 -7.16
C SER A 24 -9.53 4.55 -8.08
N GLU A 25 -8.66 5.26 -8.77
CA GLU A 25 -7.53 4.63 -9.45
C GLU A 25 -6.81 3.79 -8.39
N ALA A 26 -6.89 2.46 -8.51
CA ALA A 26 -6.19 1.57 -7.62
C ALA A 26 -4.69 1.85 -7.83
N TYR A 27 -3.98 2.11 -6.73
CA TYR A 27 -2.54 2.26 -6.78
C TYR A 27 -1.91 1.08 -7.51
N THR A 28 -1.14 1.39 -8.55
CA THR A 28 -0.44 0.39 -9.35
C THR A 28 1.06 0.54 -9.10
N VAL A 29 1.70 -0.58 -8.75
CA VAL A 29 3.13 -0.65 -8.50
C VAL A 29 3.89 -0.42 -9.82
N ASN A 30 4.92 0.43 -9.80
CA ASN A 30 5.76 0.64 -10.97
C ASN A 30 6.92 -0.37 -11.05
N GLN A 31 7.60 -0.45 -12.20
CA GLN A 31 8.68 -1.42 -12.43
C GLN A 31 9.84 -1.34 -11.41
N ALA A 32 10.19 -0.13 -10.96
CA ALA A 32 11.26 0.06 -9.97
C ALA A 32 10.83 -0.50 -8.60
N GLN A 33 9.58 -0.24 -8.20
CA GLN A 33 8.99 -0.76 -6.98
C GLN A 33 8.82 -2.29 -7.02
N GLU A 34 8.45 -2.87 -8.16
CA GLU A 34 8.42 -4.33 -8.34
C GLU A 34 9.81 -4.95 -8.17
N SER A 35 10.81 -4.37 -8.83
CA SER A 35 12.21 -4.84 -8.75
C SER A 35 12.74 -4.72 -7.33
N PHE A 36 12.44 -3.61 -6.65
CA PHE A 36 12.81 -3.39 -5.26
C PHE A 36 12.14 -4.39 -4.32
N ALA A 37 10.85 -4.67 -4.48
CA ALA A 37 10.17 -5.69 -3.68
C ALA A 37 10.78 -7.09 -3.88
N ALA A 38 11.20 -7.43 -5.10
CA ALA A 38 11.91 -8.67 -5.38
C ALA A 38 13.28 -8.72 -4.70
N GLU A 39 14.02 -7.61 -4.68
CA GLU A 39 15.28 -7.47 -3.95
C GLU A 39 15.07 -7.64 -2.43
N VAL A 40 14.06 -6.97 -1.85
CA VAL A 40 13.73 -7.10 -0.42
C VAL A 40 13.34 -8.54 -0.07
N LYS A 41 12.60 -9.23 -0.94
CA LYS A 41 12.26 -10.65 -0.75
C LYS A 41 13.48 -11.57 -0.73
N SER A 42 14.61 -11.16 -1.30
CA SER A 42 15.85 -11.95 -1.27
C SER A 42 16.59 -11.88 0.07
N LEU A 43 16.16 -10.99 0.99
CA LEU A 43 16.73 -10.90 2.33
C LEU A 43 16.43 -12.14 3.18
N PRO A 44 17.30 -12.49 4.14
CA PRO A 44 17.06 -13.60 5.06
C PRO A 44 15.71 -13.47 5.77
N ASN A 45 15.01 -14.60 5.93
CA ASN A 45 13.74 -14.74 6.63
C ASN A 45 12.55 -13.95 6.02
N VAL A 46 12.76 -13.13 4.99
CA VAL A 46 11.68 -12.44 4.27
C VAL A 46 11.01 -13.41 3.29
N ILE A 47 9.70 -13.59 3.44
CA ILE A 47 8.90 -14.46 2.58
C ILE A 47 8.13 -13.68 1.50
N GLN A 48 7.83 -12.40 1.76
CA GLN A 48 7.11 -11.53 0.84
C GLN A 48 7.42 -10.06 1.11
N ALA A 49 7.43 -9.24 0.06
CA ALA A 49 7.39 -7.80 0.15
C ALA A 49 6.31 -7.27 -0.81
N SER A 50 5.45 -6.35 -0.36
CA SER A 50 4.34 -5.84 -1.13
C SER A 50 4.06 -4.37 -0.84
N TRP A 51 3.97 -3.58 -1.90
CA TRP A 51 3.63 -2.17 -1.78
C TRP A 51 2.13 -2.00 -1.54
N GLN A 52 1.77 -1.28 -0.49
CA GLN A 52 0.38 -0.92 -0.17
C GLN A 52 0.01 0.47 -0.68
N SER A 53 1.01 1.33 -0.85
CA SER A 53 0.88 2.65 -1.45
C SER A 53 2.22 3.05 -2.08
N PRO A 54 2.31 4.22 -2.78
CA PRO A 54 3.58 4.69 -3.30
C PRO A 54 4.68 4.81 -2.25
N LEU A 55 4.34 5.01 -0.97
CA LEU A 55 5.30 5.24 0.12
C LEU A 55 5.26 4.15 1.20
N ASP A 56 4.45 3.10 1.02
CA ASP A 56 4.22 2.09 2.06
C ASP A 56 4.57 0.71 1.52
N LEU A 57 5.62 0.12 2.09
CA LEU A 57 6.10 -1.22 1.77
C LEU A 57 5.92 -2.13 2.98
N TRP A 58 5.12 -3.18 2.78
CA TRP A 58 4.96 -4.25 3.76
C TRP A 58 5.92 -5.37 3.47
N VAL A 59 6.58 -5.86 4.52
CA VAL A 59 7.56 -6.94 4.47
C VAL A 59 7.10 -8.01 5.44
N TYR A 60 6.79 -9.19 4.93
CA TYR A 60 6.45 -10.34 5.74
C TYR A 60 7.70 -11.21 5.91
N ALA A 61 8.06 -11.47 7.16
CA ALA A 61 9.18 -12.31 7.54
C ALA A 61 8.72 -13.40 8.51
N ASP A 62 9.21 -14.63 8.31
CA ASP A 62 8.79 -15.80 9.09
C ASP A 62 9.73 -16.05 10.27
N GLY A 63 9.18 -16.32 11.45
CA GLY A 63 9.95 -16.73 12.63
C GLY A 63 10.80 -15.63 13.28
N VAL A 64 10.65 -14.36 12.89
CA VAL A 64 11.45 -13.24 13.39
C VAL A 64 10.87 -12.61 14.67
N ASP A 65 11.74 -12.12 15.55
CA ASP A 65 11.35 -11.33 16.72
C ASP A 65 11.38 -9.81 16.44
N GLU A 66 11.06 -8.98 17.43
CA GLU A 66 11.04 -7.52 17.28
C GLU A 66 12.43 -6.94 16.95
N ALA A 67 13.51 -7.50 17.49
CA ALA A 67 14.86 -7.01 17.25
C ALA A 67 15.32 -7.32 15.82
N GLU A 68 15.03 -8.52 15.35
CA GLU A 68 15.30 -8.93 13.98
C GLU A 68 14.41 -8.16 12.99
N ALA A 69 13.13 -7.98 13.28
CA ALA A 69 12.22 -7.17 12.46
C ALA A 69 12.71 -5.71 12.33
N LYS A 70 13.25 -5.12 13.42
CA LYS A 70 13.90 -3.81 13.35
C LYS A 70 15.08 -3.85 12.39
N SER A 71 15.98 -4.82 12.54
CA SER A 71 17.15 -4.96 11.66
C SER A 71 16.77 -5.08 10.18
N ILE A 72 15.73 -5.87 9.86
CA ILE A 72 15.18 -5.97 8.50
C ILE A 72 14.68 -4.61 8.03
N ALA A 73 13.88 -3.89 8.82
CA ALA A 73 13.39 -2.56 8.46
C ALA A 73 14.53 -1.57 8.19
N GLU A 74 15.60 -1.62 8.99
CA GLU A 74 16.80 -0.81 8.76
C GLU A 74 17.51 -1.14 7.46
N GLN A 75 17.70 -2.43 7.19
CA GLN A 75 18.35 -2.90 5.96
C GLN A 75 17.55 -2.51 4.72
N VAL A 76 16.23 -2.67 4.74
CA VAL A 76 15.35 -2.28 3.63
C VAL A 76 15.39 -0.76 3.40
N VAL A 77 15.40 0.03 4.47
CA VAL A 77 15.56 1.49 4.34
C VAL A 77 16.90 1.86 3.72
N ILE A 78 18.00 1.21 4.11
CA ILE A 78 19.31 1.45 3.50
C ILE A 78 19.29 1.08 2.01
N LEU A 79 18.74 -0.08 1.66
CA LEU A 79 18.58 -0.50 0.26
C LEU A 79 17.76 0.50 -0.54
N ALA A 80 16.70 1.05 0.05
CA ALA A 80 15.89 2.05 -0.62
C ALA A 80 16.66 3.35 -0.87
N GLN A 81 17.48 3.78 0.09
CA GLN A 81 18.34 4.95 -0.08
C GLN A 81 19.36 4.76 -1.20
N THR A 82 19.91 3.55 -1.34
CA THR A 82 20.97 3.28 -2.33
C THR A 82 20.43 2.93 -3.72
N ASN A 83 19.34 2.15 -3.79
CA ASN A 83 18.92 1.48 -5.03
C ASN A 83 17.60 2.04 -5.60
N LEU A 84 16.70 2.53 -4.74
CA LEU A 84 15.40 3.04 -5.16
C LEU A 84 15.38 4.57 -5.27
N GLY A 85 16.06 5.28 -4.37
CA GLY A 85 16.11 6.75 -4.31
C GLY A 85 14.77 7.41 -3.96
N GLN A 86 13.78 6.64 -3.49
CA GLN A 86 12.42 7.10 -3.20
C GLN A 86 12.08 6.94 -1.72
N SER A 87 11.59 8.00 -1.07
CA SER A 87 11.05 7.93 0.30
C SER A 87 10.05 6.78 0.47
N LEU A 88 10.10 6.10 1.62
CA LEU A 88 9.08 5.12 2.03
C LEU A 88 9.10 4.83 3.53
N CYS A 89 8.04 4.16 3.99
CA CYS A 89 7.91 3.49 5.26
C CYS A 89 7.89 1.98 5.05
N VAL A 90 8.76 1.27 5.77
CA VAL A 90 8.84 -0.19 5.80
C VAL A 90 8.11 -0.68 7.04
N HIS A 91 7.14 -1.56 6.86
CA HIS A 91 6.41 -2.24 7.92
C HIS A 91 6.76 -3.73 7.89
N VAL A 92 7.38 -4.24 8.96
CA VAL A 92 7.81 -5.65 9.03
C VAL A 92 6.81 -6.44 9.88
N HIS A 93 6.25 -7.49 9.31
CA HIS A 93 5.21 -8.34 9.86
C HIS A 93 5.71 -9.77 10.03
N ASN A 94 5.22 -10.48 11.05
CA ASN A 94 5.43 -11.92 11.24
C ASN A 94 4.08 -12.65 11.28
N GLY A 95 3.35 -12.59 10.17
CA GLY A 95 2.04 -13.23 10.02
C GLY A 95 0.82 -12.40 10.47
N ASP A 96 1.02 -11.40 11.33
CA ASP A 96 -0.04 -10.51 11.81
C ASP A 96 -0.16 -9.19 11.03
N TYR A 97 -1.36 -8.60 11.05
CA TYR A 97 -1.61 -7.26 10.48
C TYR A 97 -0.82 -6.16 11.19
N ASN A 98 -0.54 -6.33 12.48
CA ASN A 98 0.25 -5.36 13.24
C ASN A 98 1.74 -5.59 12.97
N PRO A 99 2.48 -4.56 12.52
CA PRO A 99 3.91 -4.71 12.29
C PRO A 99 4.65 -4.86 13.61
N LEU A 100 5.65 -5.75 13.63
CA LEU A 100 6.64 -5.87 14.71
C LEU A 100 7.60 -4.68 14.73
N ALA A 101 7.92 -4.15 13.54
CA ALA A 101 8.78 -2.99 13.40
C ALA A 101 8.32 -2.10 12.25
N THR A 102 8.55 -0.80 12.40
CA THR A 102 8.31 0.18 11.34
C THR A 102 9.47 1.15 11.27
N LYS A 103 9.96 1.42 10.06
CA LYS A 103 10.98 2.44 9.82
C LYS A 103 10.69 3.21 8.55
N CYS A 104 10.67 4.54 8.67
CA CYS A 104 10.49 5.43 7.54
C CYS A 104 11.78 6.15 7.22
N TRP A 105 11.96 6.49 5.95
CA TRP A 105 12.99 7.41 5.52
C TRP A 105 12.44 8.39 4.49
N SER A 106 13.07 9.55 4.41
CA SER A 106 12.72 10.61 3.50
C SER A 106 13.98 11.13 2.83
N SER A 107 13.90 11.43 1.53
CA SER A 107 14.94 12.13 0.78
C SER A 107 14.86 13.66 0.88
N LEU A 108 13.86 14.19 1.61
CA LEU A 108 13.68 15.63 1.89
C LEU A 108 14.74 16.20 2.84
#